data_AF-D2GWP7-F1
#
_entry.id   AF-D2GWP7-F1
#
_cell.length_a   1.000
_cell.length_b   1.000
_cell.length_c   1.000
_cell.angle_alpha   90.00
_cell.angle_beta   90.00
_cell.angle_gamma   90.00
#
_symmetry.space_group_name_H-M   'P 1'
#
loop_
_entity.id
_entity.type
_entity.pdbx_description
1 polymer ?
#
loop_
_entity_poly.entity_id
_entity_poly.type
_entity_poly.pdbx_seq_one_letter_code
_entity_poly.pdbx_strand_id
1 'polypeptide(L)'
;MGSSGSRSAQKFCSRFLPEEQAEIDRLFDALSSEAPSSDASTRCFSLKALKARAAGGRHVGEALPPAMVTRLYDGMRGVDLTGKAKGPSDSVSQEQFMVSMSHLLKGNSEEKSLVILKMISATEGPVKAREVQKFTEDLVGSVVHVLNYRQELRGWTQKRGSGPPARVQELAAQLFSEMDLQGKGGEKLPGPQQLDCECDRATIEAWVFRAPHVATFLSVVIHRGFLLLHSSLDLATLVPERHVEQEREFESVLDVLSVIYVNSHLRREQRGRWRLLFSSELHGHSFAQLCGRITHRGPCVLLLEDHDGQVFGGFASCSWEVKPQFQGDDTCFLFSISPHMAVYTSTGYNDHYMYLNHGQQTIPNGLGMGGQHNYFGLWIDVDFGKGHSKAQPKCTTYNSPQLSAQEDFGFEKMEVWAVGDASGLQQAKSGKSILDMDPEAQALLEISGRSCHSEGLRDIPEDQ
;
A
#
# COMPACT_ATOMS: atom_id res chain seq x y z
N MET A 1 -16.85 1.24 -45.21
CA MET A 1 -17.24 0.12 -44.32
C MET A 1 -16.24 0.07 -43.17
N GLY A 2 -16.60 0.53 -41.98
CA GLY A 2 -15.71 0.46 -40.81
C GLY A 2 -15.68 -0.97 -40.28
N SER A 3 -14.49 -1.55 -40.12
CA SER A 3 -14.31 -2.89 -39.54
C SER A 3 -14.91 -2.93 -38.13
N SER A 4 -15.41 -4.08 -37.68
CA SER A 4 -15.92 -4.26 -36.32
C SER A 4 -14.87 -3.88 -35.25
N GLY A 5 -13.57 -4.05 -35.56
CA GLY A 5 -12.45 -3.62 -34.72
C GLY A 5 -12.30 -2.10 -34.58
N SER A 6 -12.65 -1.32 -35.61
CA SER A 6 -12.62 0.15 -35.53
C SER A 6 -13.71 0.70 -34.60
N ARG A 7 -14.88 0.04 -34.54
CA ARG A 7 -15.98 0.41 -33.62
C ARG A 7 -15.68 0.04 -32.16
N SER A 8 -14.98 -1.06 -31.90
CA SER A 8 -14.60 -1.44 -30.53
C SER A 8 -13.55 -0.49 -29.97
N ALA A 9 -12.49 -0.17 -30.73
CA ALA A 9 -11.47 0.79 -30.32
C ALA A 9 -12.08 2.18 -29.98
N GLN A 10 -13.02 2.66 -30.80
CA GLN A 10 -13.69 3.94 -30.59
C GLN A 10 -14.54 3.98 -29.28
N LYS A 11 -15.06 2.84 -28.84
CA LYS A 11 -15.77 2.69 -27.54
C LYS A 11 -14.80 2.74 -26.35
N PHE A 12 -13.55 2.31 -26.52
CA PHE A 12 -12.56 2.32 -25.44
C PHE A 12 -11.86 3.68 -25.30
N CYS A 13 -11.71 4.43 -26.39
CA CYS A 13 -11.24 5.81 -26.35
C CYS A 13 -12.11 6.72 -25.47
N SER A 14 -13.44 6.48 -25.42
CA SER A 14 -14.35 7.30 -24.61
C SER A 14 -14.21 7.10 -23.09
N ARG A 15 -13.37 6.15 -22.63
CA ARG A 15 -13.06 5.97 -21.20
C ARG A 15 -11.94 6.87 -20.69
N PHE A 16 -11.17 7.46 -21.60
CA PHE A 16 -10.06 8.34 -21.29
C PHE A 16 -10.47 9.79 -21.49
N LEU A 17 -9.90 10.68 -20.67
CA LEU A 17 -9.95 12.11 -20.94
C LEU A 17 -9.19 12.43 -22.24
N PRO A 18 -9.52 13.51 -22.96
CA PRO A 18 -8.83 13.88 -24.21
C PRO A 18 -7.30 13.96 -24.07
N GLU A 19 -6.81 14.46 -22.92
CA GLU A 19 -5.39 14.59 -22.62
C GLU A 19 -4.72 13.22 -22.40
N GLU A 20 -5.40 12.33 -21.66
CA GLU A 20 -4.96 10.94 -21.45
C GLU A 20 -4.90 10.18 -22.78
N GLN A 21 -5.95 10.33 -23.62
CA GLN A 21 -6.02 9.71 -24.94
C GLN A 21 -4.88 10.19 -25.84
N ALA A 22 -4.65 11.50 -25.91
CA ALA A 22 -3.55 12.07 -26.70
C ALA A 22 -2.17 11.62 -26.21
N GLU A 23 -2.01 11.32 -24.93
CA GLU A 23 -0.77 10.76 -24.38
C GLU A 23 -0.57 9.29 -24.76
N ILE A 24 -1.63 8.48 -24.67
CA ILE A 24 -1.62 7.07 -25.11
C ILE A 24 -1.31 6.97 -26.62
N ASP A 25 -1.94 7.82 -27.45
CA ASP A 25 -1.70 7.85 -28.89
C ASP A 25 -0.26 8.27 -29.22
N ARG A 26 0.27 9.30 -28.53
CA ARG A 26 1.68 9.72 -28.69
C ARG A 26 2.66 8.60 -28.32
N LEU A 27 2.37 7.85 -27.26
CA LEU A 27 3.19 6.70 -26.85
C LEU A 27 3.18 5.61 -27.93
N PHE A 28 2.01 5.28 -28.48
CA PHE A 28 1.89 4.29 -29.55
C PHE A 28 2.66 4.71 -30.81
N ASP A 29 2.55 5.98 -31.19
CA ASP A 29 3.21 6.56 -32.35
C ASP A 29 4.74 6.48 -32.21
N ALA A 30 5.27 6.79 -31.02
CA ALA A 30 6.69 6.66 -30.72
C ALA A 30 7.17 5.21 -30.88
N LEU A 31 6.44 4.24 -30.30
CA LEU A 31 6.76 2.82 -30.38
C LEU A 31 6.67 2.26 -31.81
N SER A 32 5.77 2.81 -32.64
CA SER A 32 5.57 2.35 -34.02
C SER A 32 6.59 2.93 -35.00
N SER A 33 7.22 4.07 -34.65
CA SER A 33 8.15 4.79 -35.53
C SER A 33 9.52 4.12 -35.69
N GLU A 34 9.87 3.14 -34.84
CA GLU A 34 11.13 2.39 -34.91
C GLU A 34 11.11 1.20 -35.88
N ALA A 35 10.00 0.96 -36.59
CA ALA A 35 9.88 -0.15 -37.54
C ALA A 35 10.52 0.18 -38.90
N PRO A 36 11.36 -0.70 -39.48
CA PRO A 36 11.87 -0.51 -40.83
C PRO A 36 10.71 -0.66 -41.83
N SER A 37 10.58 0.33 -42.70
CA SER A 37 9.58 0.46 -43.76
C SER A 37 9.43 -0.81 -44.62
N SER A 38 8.28 -1.48 -44.57
CA SER A 38 7.83 -2.28 -45.70
C SER A 38 6.31 -2.46 -45.86
N ASP A 39 5.45 -1.87 -45.02
CA ASP A 39 4.02 -1.74 -45.35
C ASP A 39 3.38 -0.57 -44.60
N ALA A 40 3.03 0.49 -45.32
CA ALA A 40 2.55 1.75 -44.75
C ALA A 40 1.08 1.73 -44.28
N SER A 41 0.39 0.57 -44.33
CA SER A 41 -1.06 0.51 -44.08
C SER A 41 -1.48 0.09 -42.67
N THR A 42 -0.60 -0.51 -41.87
CA THR A 42 -1.00 -1.09 -40.56
C THR A 42 -0.05 -0.65 -39.45
N ARG A 43 -0.48 0.34 -38.65
CA ARG A 43 0.33 0.84 -37.52
C ARG A 43 0.44 -0.25 -36.45
N CYS A 44 1.66 -0.70 -36.17
CA CYS A 44 1.96 -1.71 -35.16
C CYS A 44 3.39 -1.56 -34.63
N PHE A 45 3.68 -2.16 -33.47
CA PHE A 45 5.05 -2.22 -32.92
C PHE A 45 5.43 -3.63 -32.46
N SER A 46 6.74 -3.88 -32.41
CA SER A 46 7.32 -5.17 -32.01
C SER A 46 7.89 -5.15 -30.59
N LEU A 47 8.19 -6.32 -30.03
CA LEU A 47 8.87 -6.42 -28.74
C LEU A 47 10.24 -5.71 -28.74
N LYS A 48 10.92 -5.67 -29.89
CA LYS A 48 12.20 -4.96 -30.03
C LYS A 48 12.03 -3.46 -29.83
N ALA A 49 10.96 -2.87 -30.39
CA ALA A 49 10.66 -1.46 -30.20
C ALA A 49 10.32 -1.13 -28.73
N LEU A 50 9.59 -2.02 -28.05
CA LEU A 50 9.29 -1.83 -26.62
C LEU A 50 10.54 -1.97 -25.73
N LYS A 51 11.51 -2.81 -26.15
CA LYS A 51 12.80 -2.98 -25.48
C LYS A 51 13.85 -1.94 -25.88
N ALA A 52 13.61 -1.17 -26.95
CA ALA A 52 14.62 -0.29 -27.50
C ALA A 52 14.97 0.86 -26.55
N ARG A 53 16.25 1.23 -26.57
CA ARG A 53 16.79 2.34 -25.82
C ARG A 53 16.79 3.58 -26.71
N ALA A 54 15.85 4.49 -26.49
CA ALA A 54 15.86 5.76 -27.21
C ALA A 54 16.86 6.74 -26.57
N ALA A 55 17.57 7.49 -27.40
CA ALA A 55 18.30 8.68 -26.97
C ALA A 55 17.30 9.72 -26.42
N GLY A 56 17.47 10.18 -25.17
CA GLY A 56 16.64 11.24 -24.57
C GLY A 56 15.67 10.82 -23.45
N GLY A 57 15.78 9.61 -22.89
CA GLY A 57 15.18 9.25 -21.60
C GLY A 57 13.65 9.06 -21.56
N ARG A 58 12.98 9.06 -22.71
CA ARG A 58 11.50 8.99 -22.81
C ARG A 58 10.92 7.60 -23.13
N HIS A 59 11.71 6.53 -23.17
CA HIS A 59 11.20 5.22 -23.62
C HIS A 59 11.37 4.10 -22.58
N VAL A 60 10.49 3.11 -22.72
CA VAL A 60 10.13 2.05 -21.76
C VAL A 60 11.28 1.15 -21.33
N GLY A 61 12.26 0.89 -22.21
CA GLY A 61 13.19 -0.23 -22.09
C GLY A 61 14.05 -0.27 -20.81
N GLU A 62 14.37 0.87 -20.21
CA GLU A 62 15.12 0.94 -18.92
C GLU A 62 14.21 1.22 -17.72
N ALA A 63 13.04 1.80 -17.97
CA ALA A 63 12.07 2.14 -16.94
C ALA A 63 11.37 0.90 -16.37
N LEU A 64 11.36 -0.22 -17.11
CA LEU A 64 10.75 -1.48 -16.69
C LEU A 64 11.75 -2.65 -16.72
N PRO A 65 11.63 -3.63 -15.79
CA PRO A 65 12.40 -4.86 -15.88
C PRO A 65 12.07 -5.65 -17.16
N PRO A 66 13.06 -6.32 -17.79
CA PRO A 66 12.86 -7.05 -19.05
C PRO A 66 11.72 -8.08 -19.01
N ALA A 67 11.53 -8.75 -17.87
CA ALA A 67 10.44 -9.71 -17.66
C ALA A 67 9.07 -9.02 -17.79
N MET A 68 8.88 -7.88 -17.14
CA MET A 68 7.63 -7.12 -17.20
C MET A 68 7.37 -6.52 -18.59
N VAL A 69 8.42 -6.07 -19.28
CA VAL A 69 8.30 -5.62 -20.69
C VAL A 69 7.76 -6.72 -21.58
N THR A 70 8.32 -7.94 -21.47
CA THR A 70 7.83 -9.11 -22.23
C THR A 70 6.39 -9.46 -21.84
N ARG A 71 6.06 -9.48 -20.55
CA ARG A 71 4.70 -9.77 -20.07
C ARG A 71 3.66 -8.77 -20.60
N LEU A 72 3.96 -7.46 -20.53
CA LEU A 72 3.08 -6.42 -21.08
C LEU A 72 2.89 -6.58 -22.59
N TYR A 73 3.97 -6.87 -23.32
CA TYR A 73 3.89 -7.14 -24.76
C TYR A 73 3.00 -8.35 -25.08
N ASP A 74 3.19 -9.46 -24.37
CA ASP A 74 2.40 -10.68 -24.52
C ASP A 74 0.93 -10.46 -24.14
N GLY A 75 0.70 -9.70 -23.08
CA GLY A 75 -0.62 -9.23 -22.67
C GLY A 75 -1.33 -8.47 -23.79
N MET A 76 -0.64 -7.51 -24.40
CA MET A 76 -1.22 -6.65 -25.46
C MET A 76 -1.50 -7.41 -26.76
N ARG A 77 -0.55 -8.20 -27.27
CA ARG A 77 -0.74 -8.96 -28.52
C ARG A 77 -1.72 -10.12 -28.38
N GLY A 78 -1.96 -10.57 -27.15
CA GLY A 78 -2.88 -11.66 -26.82
C GLY A 78 -4.34 -11.25 -26.70
N VAL A 79 -4.67 -9.95 -26.79
CA VAL A 79 -6.05 -9.46 -26.74
C VAL A 79 -6.80 -9.81 -28.02
N ASP A 80 -7.89 -10.59 -27.88
CA ASP A 80 -8.79 -10.91 -28.99
C ASP A 80 -9.78 -9.77 -29.25
N LEU A 81 -9.62 -9.12 -30.41
CA LEU A 81 -10.48 -8.01 -30.84
C LEU A 81 -11.78 -8.46 -31.52
N THR A 82 -11.88 -9.73 -31.93
CA THR A 82 -12.93 -10.22 -32.84
C THR A 82 -13.80 -11.33 -32.25
N GLY A 83 -13.43 -11.88 -31.09
CA GLY A 83 -14.11 -13.02 -30.45
C GLY A 83 -13.92 -14.33 -31.23
N LYS A 84 -13.02 -14.33 -32.21
CA LYS A 84 -12.60 -15.51 -32.96
C LYS A 84 -11.17 -15.76 -32.58
N ALA A 85 -10.95 -16.71 -31.66
CA ALA A 85 -9.63 -17.13 -31.20
C ALA A 85 -8.73 -17.44 -32.41
N LYS A 86 -7.93 -16.45 -32.80
CA LYS A 86 -6.71 -16.63 -33.56
C LYS A 86 -5.60 -16.44 -32.54
N GLY A 87 -4.59 -17.30 -32.60
CA GLY A 87 -3.43 -17.22 -31.71
C GLY A 87 -2.79 -15.82 -31.71
N PRO A 88 -1.90 -15.53 -30.73
CA PRO A 88 -1.33 -14.20 -30.53
C PRO A 88 -0.67 -13.67 -31.81
N SER A 89 -0.88 -12.38 -32.10
CA SER A 89 -0.26 -11.72 -33.25
C SER A 89 1.26 -11.57 -33.07
N ASP A 90 1.98 -11.46 -34.19
CA ASP A 90 3.44 -11.26 -34.18
C ASP A 90 3.85 -9.83 -33.72
N SER A 91 2.92 -8.88 -33.81
CA SER A 91 3.06 -7.47 -33.41
C SER A 91 1.82 -6.99 -32.64
N VAL A 92 1.94 -5.86 -31.94
CA VAL A 92 0.81 -5.20 -31.27
C VAL A 92 0.22 -4.14 -32.21
N SER A 93 -1.06 -4.27 -32.56
CA SER A 93 -1.80 -3.25 -33.34
C SER A 93 -2.23 -2.07 -32.47
N GLN A 94 -2.61 -0.95 -33.11
CA GLN A 94 -3.14 0.22 -32.39
C GLN A 94 -4.40 -0.12 -31.58
N GLU A 95 -5.28 -0.94 -32.13
CA GLU A 95 -6.51 -1.36 -31.44
C GLU A 95 -6.19 -2.28 -30.25
N GLN A 96 -5.29 -3.25 -30.41
CA GLN A 96 -4.86 -4.12 -29.31
C GLN A 96 -4.24 -3.31 -28.17
N PHE A 97 -3.39 -2.35 -28.51
CA PHE A 97 -2.79 -1.44 -27.55
C PHE A 97 -3.84 -0.63 -26.80
N MET A 98 -4.77 0.01 -27.52
CA MET A 98 -5.81 0.85 -26.92
C MET A 98 -6.75 0.07 -26.00
N VAL A 99 -7.20 -1.12 -26.43
CA VAL A 99 -8.05 -2.00 -25.61
C VAL A 99 -7.30 -2.43 -24.35
N SER A 100 -6.03 -2.81 -24.48
CA SER A 100 -5.19 -3.22 -23.35
C SER A 100 -5.03 -2.11 -22.32
N MET A 101 -4.71 -0.88 -22.76
CA MET A 101 -4.61 0.28 -21.87
C MET A 101 -5.95 0.55 -21.18
N SER A 102 -7.05 0.48 -21.92
CA SER A 102 -8.40 0.70 -21.37
C SER A 102 -8.74 -0.32 -20.27
N HIS A 103 -8.49 -1.60 -20.52
CA HIS A 103 -8.73 -2.66 -19.53
C HIS A 103 -7.81 -2.52 -18.31
N LEU A 104 -6.50 -2.37 -18.54
CA LEU A 104 -5.52 -2.33 -17.46
C LEU A 104 -5.62 -1.06 -16.60
N LEU A 105 -5.92 0.10 -17.19
CA LEU A 105 -5.97 1.37 -16.46
C LEU A 105 -7.36 1.76 -15.95
N LYS A 106 -8.42 1.47 -16.71
CA LYS A 106 -9.79 1.92 -16.39
C LYS A 106 -10.79 0.77 -16.22
N GLY A 107 -10.42 -0.46 -16.55
CA GLY A 107 -11.32 -1.61 -16.51
C GLY A 107 -11.57 -2.17 -15.11
N ASN A 108 -12.62 -2.99 -15.00
CA ASN A 108 -12.96 -3.74 -13.78
C ASN A 108 -12.10 -5.04 -13.65
N SER A 109 -12.36 -5.86 -12.62
CA SER A 109 -11.64 -7.12 -12.40
C SER A 109 -11.72 -8.08 -13.59
N GLU A 110 -12.88 -8.18 -14.24
CA GLU A 110 -13.11 -9.03 -15.41
C GLU A 110 -12.27 -8.59 -16.61
N GLU A 111 -12.27 -7.28 -16.91
CA GLU A 111 -11.52 -6.72 -18.04
C GLU A 111 -10.00 -6.80 -17.80
N LYS A 112 -9.56 -6.57 -16.56
CA LYS A 112 -8.14 -6.72 -16.17
C LYS A 112 -7.69 -8.18 -16.25
N SER A 113 -8.50 -9.14 -15.79
CA SER A 113 -8.14 -10.56 -15.78
C SER A 113 -7.86 -11.10 -17.18
N LEU A 114 -8.58 -10.60 -18.21
CA LEU A 114 -8.34 -10.94 -19.62
C LEU A 114 -6.91 -10.63 -20.06
N VAL A 115 -6.41 -9.44 -19.72
CA VAL A 115 -5.06 -9.02 -20.12
C VAL A 115 -4.01 -9.68 -19.24
N ILE A 116 -4.25 -9.76 -17.92
CA ILE A 116 -3.35 -10.41 -16.95
C ILE A 116 -3.10 -11.88 -17.31
N LEU A 117 -4.14 -12.63 -17.71
CA LEU A 117 -3.97 -14.03 -18.12
C LEU A 117 -2.97 -14.17 -19.28
N LYS A 118 -3.04 -13.25 -20.26
CA LYS A 118 -2.12 -13.19 -21.40
C LYS A 118 -0.73 -12.68 -21.03
N MET A 119 -0.62 -11.86 -19.98
CA MET A 119 0.68 -11.48 -19.38
C MET A 119 1.33 -12.64 -18.61
N ILE A 120 0.55 -13.58 -18.08
CA ILE A 120 1.06 -14.74 -17.35
C ILE A 120 1.53 -15.82 -18.33
N SER A 121 0.69 -16.17 -19.30
CA SER A 121 1.00 -17.15 -20.35
C SER A 121 0.60 -16.63 -21.73
N ALA A 122 1.59 -16.52 -22.62
CA ALA A 122 1.39 -16.09 -24.00
C ALA A 122 0.73 -17.17 -24.87
N THR A 123 0.81 -18.44 -24.46
CA THR A 123 0.24 -19.58 -25.18
C THR A 123 -1.19 -19.87 -24.74
N GLU A 124 -2.00 -20.41 -25.64
CA GLU A 124 -3.30 -20.96 -25.26
C GLU A 124 -3.10 -22.23 -24.44
N GLY A 125 -3.51 -22.22 -23.18
CA GLY A 125 -3.36 -23.35 -22.26
C GLY A 125 -3.75 -23.00 -20.82
N PRO A 126 -3.87 -24.00 -19.93
CA PRO A 126 -4.14 -23.77 -18.52
C PRO A 126 -2.94 -23.05 -17.87
N VAL A 127 -3.23 -21.96 -17.16
CA VAL A 127 -2.24 -21.23 -16.37
C VAL A 127 -2.10 -21.94 -15.03
N LYS A 128 -0.88 -22.23 -14.59
CA LYS A 128 -0.65 -22.83 -13.27
C LYS A 128 -0.47 -21.77 -12.19
N ALA A 129 -0.86 -22.11 -10.97
CA ALA A 129 -0.68 -21.29 -9.78
C ALA A 129 0.77 -20.78 -9.59
N ARG A 130 1.79 -21.62 -9.87
CA ARG A 130 3.21 -21.20 -9.89
C ARG A 130 3.54 -20.07 -10.86
N GLU A 131 2.86 -20.03 -12.01
CA GLU A 131 3.06 -18.98 -13.01
C GLU A 131 2.42 -17.66 -12.55
N VAL A 132 1.28 -17.74 -11.86
CA VAL A 132 0.64 -16.58 -11.23
C VAL A 132 1.50 -16.03 -10.09
N GLN A 133 2.07 -16.90 -9.25
CA GLN A 133 3.00 -16.50 -8.19
C GLN A 133 4.21 -15.76 -8.80
N LYS A 134 4.82 -16.33 -9.84
CA LYS A 134 5.94 -15.72 -10.55
C LYS A 134 5.58 -14.37 -11.18
N PHE A 135 4.38 -14.26 -11.76
CA PHE A 135 3.86 -12.99 -12.26
C PHE A 135 3.72 -11.95 -11.14
N THR A 136 3.20 -12.34 -9.98
CA THR A 136 3.03 -11.45 -8.83
C THR A 136 4.39 -10.96 -8.30
N GLU A 137 5.40 -11.82 -8.22
CA GLU A 137 6.77 -11.43 -7.88
C GLU A 137 7.33 -10.41 -8.88
N ASP A 138 7.18 -10.69 -10.18
CA ASP A 138 7.67 -9.79 -11.23
C ASP A 138 6.93 -8.44 -11.19
N LEU A 139 5.64 -8.44 -10.84
CA LEU A 139 4.83 -7.24 -10.66
C LEU A 139 5.31 -6.40 -9.47
N VAL A 140 5.44 -7.00 -8.29
CA VAL A 140 5.93 -6.33 -7.09
C VAL A 140 7.34 -5.79 -7.30
N GLY A 141 8.24 -6.59 -7.87
CA GLY A 141 9.60 -6.15 -8.21
C GLY A 141 9.62 -5.00 -9.22
N SER A 142 8.69 -4.99 -10.18
CA SER A 142 8.56 -3.90 -11.15
C SER A 142 8.10 -2.59 -10.51
N VAL A 143 7.21 -2.63 -9.51
CA VAL A 143 6.83 -1.43 -8.76
C VAL A 143 8.05 -0.78 -8.11
N VAL A 144 8.85 -1.58 -7.40
CA VAL A 144 10.09 -1.10 -6.76
C VAL A 144 11.07 -0.54 -7.79
N HIS A 145 11.29 -1.27 -8.88
CA HIS A 145 12.19 -0.85 -9.96
C HIS A 145 11.78 0.50 -10.54
N VAL A 146 10.50 0.66 -10.89
CA VAL A 146 9.98 1.86 -11.54
C VAL A 146 10.02 3.07 -10.59
N LEU A 147 9.59 2.91 -9.34
CA LEU A 147 9.64 3.99 -8.36
C LEU A 147 11.08 4.45 -8.10
N ASN A 148 12.03 3.51 -8.03
CA ASN A 148 13.44 3.83 -7.89
C ASN A 148 13.99 4.53 -9.15
N TYR A 149 13.69 4.01 -10.34
CA TYR A 149 14.12 4.58 -11.62
C TYR A 149 13.61 6.02 -11.80
N ARG A 150 12.37 6.30 -11.35
CA ARG A 150 11.75 7.63 -11.42
C ARG A 150 12.07 8.54 -10.23
N GLN A 151 12.84 8.06 -9.24
CA GLN A 151 13.15 8.78 -7.99
C GLN A 151 11.88 9.16 -7.20
N GLU A 152 10.84 8.31 -7.26
CA GLU A 152 9.54 8.50 -6.61
C GLU A 152 9.38 7.68 -5.33
N LEU A 153 10.49 7.31 -4.68
CA LEU A 153 10.45 6.62 -3.38
C LEU A 153 10.05 7.54 -2.22
N ARG A 154 9.90 8.85 -2.45
CA ARG A 154 9.45 9.87 -1.48
C ARG A 154 10.16 9.82 -0.12
N GLY A 155 11.47 9.62 -0.18
CA GLY A 155 12.35 9.56 0.98
C GLY A 155 12.53 8.15 1.56
N TRP A 156 11.72 7.16 1.18
CA TRP A 156 11.93 5.77 1.61
C TRP A 156 13.10 5.15 0.85
N THR A 157 13.97 4.42 1.53
CA THR A 157 15.14 3.76 0.93
C THR A 157 14.90 2.25 0.81
N GLN A 158 15.67 1.59 -0.06
CA GLN A 158 15.84 0.13 0.02
C GLN A 158 16.82 -0.19 1.14
N LYS A 159 16.51 -1.18 2.01
CA LYS A 159 17.42 -1.64 3.06
C LYS A 159 18.69 -2.19 2.40
N ARG A 160 19.87 -1.69 2.80
CA ARG A 160 21.19 -2.06 2.22
C ARG A 160 21.78 -3.38 2.74
N GLY A 161 21.03 -4.18 3.51
CA GLY A 161 21.47 -5.45 4.07
C GLY A 161 20.36 -6.50 4.08
N SER A 162 20.64 -7.66 3.49
CA SER A 162 19.72 -8.69 2.98
C SER A 162 18.91 -8.19 1.76
N GLY A 163 19.18 -8.80 0.60
CA GLY A 163 18.85 -8.19 -0.69
C GLY A 163 17.35 -8.00 -0.98
N PRO A 164 17.04 -7.30 -2.11
CA PRO A 164 15.70 -7.16 -2.67
C PRO A 164 14.84 -8.42 -2.90
N PRO A 165 15.35 -9.68 -2.93
CA PRO A 165 14.47 -10.83 -3.12
C PRO A 165 13.47 -11.07 -1.99
N ALA A 166 13.86 -10.86 -0.72
CA ALA A 166 13.04 -11.30 0.42
C ALA A 166 11.72 -10.52 0.53
N ARG A 167 11.78 -9.17 0.56
CA ARG A 167 10.59 -8.31 0.69
C ARG A 167 9.64 -8.41 -0.50
N VAL A 168 10.19 -8.52 -1.71
CA VAL A 168 9.40 -8.75 -2.93
C VAL A 168 8.66 -10.07 -2.85
N GLN A 169 9.33 -11.14 -2.42
CA GLN A 169 8.72 -12.46 -2.26
C GLN A 169 7.67 -12.50 -1.15
N GLU A 170 7.91 -11.84 -0.02
CA GLU A 170 6.96 -11.77 1.10
C GLU A 170 5.65 -11.07 0.69
N LEU A 171 5.73 -9.88 0.08
CA LEU A 171 4.54 -9.16 -0.39
C LEU A 171 3.86 -9.91 -1.54
N ALA A 172 4.63 -10.46 -2.48
CA ALA A 172 4.05 -11.27 -3.56
C ALA A 172 3.33 -12.52 -3.04
N ALA A 173 3.89 -13.18 -2.02
CA ALA A 173 3.25 -14.33 -1.36
C ALA A 173 1.96 -13.91 -0.63
N GLN A 174 1.96 -12.74 0.04
CA GLN A 174 0.75 -12.21 0.66
C GLN A 174 -0.34 -11.93 -0.39
N LEU A 175 -0.03 -11.21 -1.46
CA LEU A 175 -0.99 -10.93 -2.54
C LEU A 175 -1.48 -12.20 -3.22
N PHE A 176 -0.61 -13.19 -3.40
CA PHE A 176 -0.96 -14.49 -3.95
C PHE A 176 -1.84 -15.30 -2.99
N SER A 177 -1.67 -15.16 -1.67
CA SER A 177 -2.48 -15.87 -0.67
C SER A 177 -3.95 -15.48 -0.67
N GLU A 178 -4.29 -14.30 -1.22
CA GLU A 178 -5.67 -13.87 -1.46
C GLU A 178 -6.32 -14.58 -2.65
N MET A 179 -5.57 -15.41 -3.38
CA MET A 179 -6.10 -16.33 -4.37
C MET A 179 -6.70 -17.56 -3.67
N ASP A 180 -7.98 -17.80 -3.93
CA ASP A 180 -8.68 -18.98 -3.46
C ASP A 180 -8.35 -20.17 -4.37
N LEU A 181 -7.33 -20.93 -3.96
CA LEU A 181 -6.91 -22.18 -4.60
C LEU A 181 -7.52 -23.37 -3.87
N GLN A 182 -8.84 -23.38 -3.72
CA GLN A 182 -9.55 -24.56 -3.23
C GLN A 182 -9.51 -25.67 -4.30
N GLY A 183 -9.12 -26.88 -3.89
CA GLY A 183 -9.33 -28.06 -4.72
C GLY A 183 -10.82 -28.28 -4.99
N LYS A 184 -11.16 -29.02 -6.05
CA LYS A 184 -12.53 -29.52 -6.28
C LYS A 184 -12.96 -30.38 -5.07
N GLY A 185 -13.53 -29.78 -4.03
CA GLY A 185 -13.83 -30.43 -2.75
C GLY A 185 -13.70 -29.54 -1.50
N GLY A 186 -13.18 -28.31 -1.60
CA GLY A 186 -13.14 -27.35 -0.48
C GLY A 186 -12.02 -27.58 0.55
N GLU A 187 -11.19 -28.60 0.37
CA GLU A 187 -9.98 -28.82 1.19
C GLU A 187 -8.80 -27.98 0.67
N LYS A 188 -8.09 -27.29 1.58
CA LYS A 188 -6.82 -26.62 1.27
C LYS A 188 -5.75 -27.68 0.97
N LEU A 189 -5.28 -27.71 -0.27
CA LEU A 189 -4.20 -28.60 -0.69
C LEU A 189 -2.87 -28.25 0.02
N PRO A 190 -1.99 -29.24 0.28
CA PRO A 190 -0.67 -28.97 0.83
C PRO A 190 0.14 -28.04 -0.09
N GLY A 191 0.95 -27.14 0.48
CA GLY A 191 1.65 -26.06 -0.24
C GLY A 191 2.34 -26.43 -1.57
N PRO A 192 3.07 -27.57 -1.68
CA PRO A 192 3.71 -27.94 -2.94
C PRO A 192 2.71 -28.31 -4.06
N GLN A 193 1.58 -28.93 -3.71
CA GLN A 193 0.55 -29.36 -4.66
C GLN A 193 -0.35 -28.20 -5.10
N GLN A 194 -0.54 -27.19 -4.24
CA GLN A 194 -1.29 -25.98 -4.53
C GLN A 194 -0.71 -25.19 -5.72
N LEU A 195 0.61 -25.24 -5.93
CA LEU A 195 1.31 -24.55 -7.02
C LEU A 195 1.12 -25.18 -8.40
N ASP A 196 0.60 -26.42 -8.47
CA ASP A 196 0.27 -27.11 -9.71
C ASP A 196 -1.21 -27.01 -10.09
N CYS A 197 -2.04 -26.36 -9.26
CA CYS A 197 -3.43 -26.09 -9.59
C CYS A 197 -3.55 -25.22 -10.84
N GLU A 198 -4.52 -25.56 -11.70
CA GLU A 198 -4.88 -24.76 -12.87
C GLU A 198 -5.74 -23.57 -12.43
N CYS A 199 -5.34 -22.37 -12.85
CA CYS A 199 -6.04 -21.12 -12.63
C CYS A 199 -6.73 -20.73 -13.94
N ASP A 200 -8.05 -20.83 -13.96
CA ASP A 200 -8.86 -20.35 -15.07
C ASP A 200 -9.12 -18.83 -14.96
N ARG A 201 -9.81 -18.26 -15.95
CA ARG A 201 -10.15 -16.84 -15.99
C ARG A 201 -10.94 -16.39 -14.76
N ALA A 202 -11.90 -17.20 -14.30
CA ALA A 202 -12.73 -16.88 -13.14
C ALA A 202 -11.88 -16.80 -11.86
N THR A 203 -10.89 -17.68 -11.73
CA THR A 203 -9.93 -17.68 -10.62
C THR A 203 -9.10 -16.39 -10.61
N ILE A 204 -8.55 -15.98 -11.76
CA ILE A 204 -7.77 -14.75 -11.88
C ILE A 204 -8.63 -13.51 -11.63
N GLU A 205 -9.85 -13.47 -12.16
CA GLU A 205 -10.80 -12.37 -11.92
C GLU A 205 -11.13 -12.22 -10.44
N ALA A 206 -11.52 -13.31 -9.77
CA ALA A 206 -11.82 -13.30 -8.35
C ALA A 206 -10.60 -12.89 -7.51
N TRP A 207 -9.40 -13.31 -7.91
CA TRP A 207 -8.16 -12.87 -7.27
C TRP A 207 -7.91 -11.37 -7.45
N VAL A 208 -8.00 -10.84 -8.67
CA VAL A 208 -7.82 -9.39 -8.94
C VAL A 208 -8.87 -8.56 -8.20
N PHE A 209 -10.09 -9.07 -8.02
CA PHE A 209 -11.14 -8.43 -7.23
C PHE A 209 -10.81 -8.41 -5.73
N ARG A 210 -10.35 -9.54 -5.17
CA ARG A 210 -9.99 -9.64 -3.75
C ARG A 210 -8.72 -8.88 -3.39
N ALA A 211 -7.75 -8.83 -4.32
CA ALA A 211 -6.44 -8.22 -4.18
C ALA A 211 -6.32 -6.89 -4.95
N PRO A 212 -6.90 -5.78 -4.46
CA PRO A 212 -6.88 -4.49 -5.16
C PRO A 212 -5.47 -3.92 -5.37
N HIS A 213 -4.49 -4.38 -4.60
CA HIS A 213 -3.07 -4.06 -4.78
C HIS A 213 -2.52 -4.54 -6.12
N VAL A 214 -2.99 -5.66 -6.66
CA VAL A 214 -2.56 -6.17 -7.97
C VAL A 214 -2.91 -5.14 -9.05
N ALA A 215 -4.15 -4.65 -9.04
CA ALA A 215 -4.61 -3.60 -9.97
C ALA A 215 -3.85 -2.28 -9.75
N THR A 216 -3.62 -1.89 -8.50
CA THR A 216 -2.88 -0.67 -8.16
C THR A 216 -1.43 -0.75 -8.65
N PHE A 217 -0.76 -1.87 -8.45
CA PHE A 217 0.62 -2.10 -8.86
C PHE A 217 0.76 -2.14 -10.39
N LEU A 218 -0.20 -2.74 -11.09
CA LEU A 218 -0.27 -2.66 -12.54
C LEU A 218 -0.41 -1.21 -13.01
N SER A 219 -1.27 -0.42 -12.36
CA SER A 219 -1.45 1.00 -12.67
C SER A 219 -0.14 1.78 -12.48
N VAL A 220 0.57 1.56 -11.37
CA VAL A 220 1.90 2.18 -11.11
C VAL A 220 2.90 1.80 -12.20
N VAL A 221 3.04 0.50 -12.48
CA VAL A 221 3.99 -0.02 -13.47
C VAL A 221 3.72 0.55 -14.85
N ILE A 222 2.44 0.63 -15.27
CA ILE A 222 2.08 1.16 -16.59
C ILE A 222 2.28 2.68 -16.64
N HIS A 223 1.75 3.43 -15.67
CA HIS A 223 1.85 4.89 -15.70
C HIS A 223 3.29 5.37 -15.58
N ARG A 224 4.09 4.79 -14.68
CA ARG A 224 5.46 5.24 -14.44
C ARG A 224 6.49 4.56 -15.35
N GLY A 225 6.21 3.33 -15.77
CA GLY A 225 6.99 2.63 -16.79
C GLY A 225 6.87 3.28 -18.16
N PHE A 226 5.66 3.62 -18.59
CA PHE A 226 5.41 4.27 -19.89
C PHE A 226 5.39 5.80 -19.84
N LEU A 227 5.55 6.41 -18.67
CA LEU A 227 5.55 7.87 -18.46
C LEU A 227 4.24 8.54 -18.93
N LEU A 228 3.11 8.02 -18.45
CA LEU A 228 1.78 8.60 -18.65
C LEU A 228 1.50 9.62 -17.54
N LEU A 229 1.68 10.91 -17.84
CA LEU A 229 1.67 12.04 -16.91
C LEU A 229 0.27 12.55 -16.56
N HIS A 230 -0.73 12.41 -17.43
CA HIS A 230 -2.09 12.92 -17.20
C HIS A 230 -2.96 11.93 -16.38
N SER A 231 -2.32 11.02 -15.66
CA SER A 231 -2.95 9.95 -14.92
C SER A 231 -3.65 10.43 -13.64
N SER A 232 -4.78 9.80 -13.32
CA SER A 232 -5.43 9.89 -12.00
C SER A 232 -4.70 9.13 -10.87
N LEU A 233 -3.54 8.52 -11.13
CA LEU A 233 -2.78 7.76 -10.13
C LEU A 233 -2.15 8.71 -9.11
N ASP A 234 -2.78 8.78 -7.94
CA ASP A 234 -2.27 9.51 -6.78
C ASP A 234 -1.24 8.68 -6.02
N LEU A 235 0.02 8.77 -6.43
CA LEU A 235 1.14 8.11 -5.73
C LEU A 235 1.26 8.55 -4.27
N ALA A 236 0.76 9.73 -3.88
CA ALA A 236 0.89 10.18 -2.52
C ALA A 236 0.05 9.35 -1.54
N THR A 237 -1.03 8.73 -2.02
CA THR A 237 -1.85 7.79 -1.24
C THR A 237 -1.28 6.39 -1.18
N LEU A 238 -0.33 6.06 -2.05
CA LEU A 238 0.34 4.76 -2.09
C LEU A 238 1.64 4.78 -1.28
N VAL A 239 2.52 5.72 -1.62
CA VAL A 239 3.80 5.94 -0.94
C VAL A 239 3.68 7.25 -0.16
N PRO A 240 3.62 7.23 1.18
CA PRO A 240 3.56 8.44 1.99
C PRO A 240 4.88 9.19 1.90
N GLU A 241 4.84 10.51 2.06
CA GLU A 241 6.06 11.32 2.20
C GLU A 241 6.74 11.00 3.54
N ARG A 242 8.02 10.63 3.48
CA ARG A 242 8.82 10.42 4.69
C ARG A 242 9.33 11.74 5.24
N HIS A 243 9.02 12.04 6.50
CA HIS A 243 9.48 13.26 7.16
C HIS A 243 10.17 12.96 8.49
N VAL A 244 11.39 13.48 8.65
CA VAL A 244 12.22 13.35 9.86
C VAL A 244 12.56 14.76 10.34
N GLU A 245 12.29 15.08 11.61
CA GLU A 245 12.42 16.46 12.16
C GLU A 245 13.86 17.00 12.18
N GLN A 246 14.86 16.19 11.88
CA GLN A 246 16.26 16.58 11.73
C GLN A 246 16.78 15.86 10.49
N GLU A 247 17.43 16.56 9.55
CA GLU A 247 18.04 15.99 8.34
C GLU A 247 19.25 15.06 8.63
N ARG A 248 19.18 14.28 9.71
CA ARG A 248 20.14 13.24 10.03
C ARG A 248 19.93 12.08 9.06
N GLU A 249 21.03 11.45 8.65
CA GLU A 249 20.95 10.17 7.97
C GLU A 249 20.28 9.17 8.92
N PHE A 250 19.14 8.64 8.49
CA PHE A 250 18.33 7.69 9.24
C PHE A 250 17.81 6.63 8.27
N GLU A 251 18.22 5.38 8.51
CA GLU A 251 17.71 4.23 7.79
C GLU A 251 16.56 3.62 8.59
N SER A 252 15.36 3.62 8.00
CA SER A 252 14.21 3.00 8.64
C SER A 252 14.29 1.47 8.52
N VAL A 253 13.75 0.79 9.53
CA VAL A 253 13.44 -0.65 9.51
C VAL A 253 12.49 -0.98 8.35
N LEU A 254 11.63 -0.04 7.97
CA LEU A 254 10.70 -0.19 6.85
C LEU A 254 11.34 0.18 5.51
N ASP A 255 11.17 -0.71 4.53
CA ASP A 255 11.40 -0.40 3.13
C ASP A 255 10.12 0.10 2.44
N VAL A 256 10.24 0.52 1.18
CA VAL A 256 9.11 1.06 0.41
C VAL A 256 7.94 0.07 0.29
N LEU A 257 8.20 -1.24 0.20
CA LEU A 257 7.14 -2.25 0.08
C LEU A 257 6.39 -2.43 1.40
N SER A 258 7.13 -2.48 2.52
CA SER A 258 6.56 -2.55 3.86
C SER A 258 5.68 -1.33 4.14
N VAL A 259 6.15 -0.14 3.74
CA VAL A 259 5.37 1.10 3.86
C VAL A 259 4.11 1.05 3.02
N ILE A 260 4.20 0.68 1.74
CA ILE A 260 3.03 0.54 0.86
C ILE A 260 2.00 -0.41 1.47
N TYR A 261 2.46 -1.56 1.99
CA TYR A 261 1.60 -2.57 2.61
C TYR A 261 0.90 -2.06 3.87
N VAL A 262 1.61 -1.40 4.79
CA VAL A 262 0.95 -0.85 5.99
C VAL A 262 0.04 0.32 5.63
N ASN A 263 0.50 1.22 4.75
CA ASN A 263 -0.23 2.42 4.34
C ASN A 263 -1.58 2.10 3.67
N SER A 264 -1.68 0.96 2.98
CA SER A 264 -2.93 0.53 2.34
C SER A 264 -4.05 0.17 3.31
N HIS A 265 -3.70 -0.13 4.58
CA HIS A 265 -4.65 -0.46 5.64
C HIS A 265 -5.06 0.77 6.46
N LEU A 266 -4.42 1.93 6.23
CA LEU A 266 -4.79 3.20 6.86
C LEU A 266 -5.97 3.86 6.15
N ARG A 267 -6.67 4.79 6.82
CA ARG A 267 -7.72 5.60 6.17
C ARG A 267 -7.09 6.57 5.16
N ARG A 268 -7.83 6.94 4.11
CA ARG A 268 -7.28 7.70 2.97
C ARG A 268 -6.61 9.01 3.41
N GLU A 269 -7.17 9.67 4.41
CA GLU A 269 -6.70 10.95 4.97
C GLU A 269 -5.36 10.81 5.71
N GLN A 270 -4.99 9.59 6.11
CA GLN A 270 -3.76 9.28 6.85
C GLN A 270 -2.60 8.85 5.94
N ARG A 271 -2.87 8.62 4.64
CA ARG A 271 -1.91 7.98 3.73
C ARG A 271 -0.86 8.90 3.13
N GLY A 272 -1.03 10.22 3.24
CA GLY A 272 -0.22 11.18 2.48
C GLY A 272 1.19 11.39 3.01
N ARG A 273 1.38 11.34 4.34
CA ARG A 273 2.63 11.72 5.01
C ARG A 273 2.83 10.94 6.31
N TRP A 274 4.07 10.50 6.52
CA TRP A 274 4.50 9.81 7.75
C TRP A 274 5.63 10.62 8.38
N ARG A 275 5.47 10.98 9.65
CA ARG A 275 6.44 11.78 10.42
C ARG A 275 7.04 10.96 11.54
N LEU A 276 8.37 10.82 11.56
CA LEU A 276 9.06 10.10 12.63
C LEU A 276 8.88 10.84 13.96
N LEU A 277 8.26 10.18 14.94
CA LEU A 277 8.12 10.68 16.31
C LEU A 277 9.25 10.17 17.20
N PHE A 278 9.54 8.87 17.08
CA PHE A 278 10.53 8.17 17.89
C PHE A 278 11.26 7.12 17.05
N SER A 279 12.52 6.93 17.38
CA SER A 279 13.41 5.89 16.85
C SER A 279 14.43 5.62 17.95
N SER A 280 14.63 4.36 18.33
CA SER A 280 15.63 4.01 19.35
C SER A 280 17.05 4.37 18.91
N GLU A 281 17.34 4.32 17.61
CA GLU A 281 18.64 4.72 17.05
C GLU A 281 18.93 6.22 17.23
N LEU A 282 17.92 7.07 17.02
CA LEU A 282 18.09 8.53 17.12
C LEU A 282 17.88 9.07 18.54
N HIS A 283 17.05 8.40 19.33
CA HIS A 283 16.52 8.94 20.57
C HIS A 283 16.90 8.13 21.81
N GLY A 284 17.54 6.96 21.66
CA GLY A 284 17.97 6.10 22.75
C GLY A 284 16.92 5.09 23.21
N HIS A 285 17.28 4.32 24.23
CA HIS A 285 16.51 3.17 24.73
C HIS A 285 15.83 3.50 26.08
N SER A 286 15.00 4.54 26.12
CA SER A 286 14.27 4.95 27.32
C SER A 286 12.78 5.02 27.08
N PHE A 287 12.01 4.27 27.87
CA PHE A 287 10.55 4.33 27.81
C PHE A 287 9.99 5.72 28.15
N ALA A 288 10.62 6.45 29.08
CA ALA A 288 10.23 7.82 29.38
C ALA A 288 10.42 8.76 28.18
N GLN A 289 11.51 8.60 27.41
CA GLN A 289 11.74 9.37 26.18
C GLN A 289 10.76 8.99 25.07
N LEU A 290 10.42 7.70 24.94
CA LEU A 290 9.36 7.23 24.04
C LEU A 290 8.03 7.94 24.37
N CYS A 291 7.58 7.85 25.62
CA CYS A 291 6.34 8.49 26.08
C CYS A 291 6.32 9.98 25.76
N GLY A 292 7.37 10.72 26.13
CA GLY A 292 7.45 12.16 25.89
C GLY A 292 7.39 12.58 24.42
N ARG A 293 7.72 11.66 23.48
CA ARG A 293 7.70 11.93 22.04
C ARG A 293 6.42 11.51 21.34
N ILE A 294 5.72 10.48 21.83
CA ILE A 294 4.54 9.91 21.14
C ILE A 294 3.21 10.45 21.67
N THR A 295 3.18 10.96 22.91
CA THR A 295 1.93 11.44 23.53
C THR A 295 1.39 12.69 22.82
N HIS A 296 0.08 12.73 22.57
CA HIS A 296 -0.61 13.85 21.93
C HIS A 296 -0.10 14.21 20.51
N ARG A 297 0.31 13.21 19.72
CA ARG A 297 0.85 13.40 18.35
C ARG A 297 -0.06 12.88 17.23
N GLY A 298 -1.26 12.44 17.56
CA GLY A 298 -2.22 11.86 16.61
C GLY A 298 -2.07 10.36 16.42
N PRO A 299 -2.79 9.78 15.44
CA PRO A 299 -2.67 8.38 15.06
C PRO A 299 -1.25 8.06 14.60
N CYS A 300 -0.75 6.87 14.93
CA CYS A 300 0.62 6.49 14.58
C CYS A 300 0.79 4.99 14.32
N VAL A 301 1.78 4.67 13.50
CA VAL A 301 2.29 3.32 13.27
C VAL A 301 3.49 3.10 14.19
N LEU A 302 3.38 2.09 15.04
CA LEU A 302 4.43 1.56 15.91
C LEU A 302 5.03 0.32 15.24
N LEU A 303 6.35 0.19 15.19
CA LEU A 303 7.00 -1.06 14.81
C LEU A 303 8.32 -1.28 15.55
N LEU A 304 8.76 -2.53 15.58
CA LEU A 304 10.06 -2.93 16.08
C LEU A 304 10.64 -4.11 15.31
N GLU A 305 11.95 -4.29 15.41
CA GLU A 305 12.69 -5.48 14.93
C GLU A 305 13.21 -6.21 16.17
N ASP A 306 12.75 -7.44 16.41
CA ASP A 306 13.24 -8.26 17.52
C ASP A 306 14.67 -8.76 17.26
N HIS A 307 15.33 -9.32 18.28
CA HIS A 307 16.71 -9.82 18.15
C HIS A 307 16.86 -10.99 17.15
N ASP A 308 15.77 -11.65 16.80
CA ASP A 308 15.71 -12.73 15.82
C ASP A 308 15.39 -12.22 14.40
N GLY A 309 15.25 -10.91 14.22
CA GLY A 309 15.03 -10.25 12.93
C GLY A 309 13.58 -10.22 12.45
N GLN A 310 12.61 -10.58 13.30
CA GLN A 310 11.19 -10.42 12.97
C GLN A 310 10.78 -8.95 13.08
N VAL A 311 10.01 -8.48 12.11
CA VAL A 311 9.55 -7.10 12.05
C VAL A 311 8.04 -7.09 12.14
N PHE A 312 7.51 -6.43 13.16
CA PHE A 312 6.09 -6.39 13.46
C PHE A 312 5.73 -5.13 14.25
N GLY A 313 4.44 -4.88 14.41
CA GLY A 313 3.98 -3.65 15.01
C GLY A 313 2.46 -3.53 15.12
N GLY A 314 2.01 -2.30 15.32
CA GLY A 314 0.60 -1.98 15.38
C GLY A 314 0.30 -0.54 14.98
N PHE A 315 -0.91 -0.32 14.50
CA PHE A 315 -1.46 1.00 14.24
C PHE A 315 -2.36 1.44 15.39
N ALA A 316 -2.03 2.60 15.97
CA ALA A 316 -2.84 3.29 16.98
C ALA A 316 -3.72 4.33 16.31
N SER A 317 -5.04 4.22 16.47
CA SER A 317 -6.01 5.06 15.78
C SER A 317 -6.17 6.47 16.36
N CYS A 318 -5.69 6.71 17.59
CA CYS A 318 -5.72 8.02 18.24
C CYS A 318 -4.38 8.38 18.88
N SER A 319 -4.28 9.59 19.43
CA SER A 319 -3.12 10.01 20.20
C SER A 319 -2.90 9.11 21.42
N TRP A 320 -1.63 8.81 21.72
CA TRP A 320 -1.26 8.21 22.99
C TRP A 320 -1.47 9.17 24.16
N GLU A 321 -2.02 8.65 25.25
CA GLU A 321 -2.15 9.34 26.54
C GLU A 321 -1.65 8.40 27.63
N VAL A 322 -0.94 8.93 28.62
CA VAL A 322 -0.48 8.13 29.76
C VAL A 322 -1.61 8.04 30.77
N LYS A 323 -2.31 6.91 30.79
CA LYS A 323 -3.41 6.66 31.73
C LYS A 323 -3.61 5.15 31.98
N PRO A 324 -4.20 4.76 33.12
CA PRO A 324 -4.34 3.35 33.47
C PRO A 324 -5.46 2.61 32.70
N GLN A 325 -6.23 3.30 31.85
CA GLN A 325 -7.31 2.72 31.05
C GLN A 325 -6.89 2.45 29.61
N PHE A 326 -7.55 1.47 28.98
CA PHE A 326 -7.48 1.28 27.54
C PHE A 326 -8.06 2.48 26.78
N GLN A 327 -7.59 2.67 25.56
CA GLN A 327 -7.98 3.76 24.67
C GLN A 327 -7.98 3.30 23.20
N GLY A 328 -8.27 4.20 22.28
CA GLY A 328 -8.38 3.91 20.84
C GLY A 328 -9.77 3.44 20.42
N ASP A 329 -9.88 3.00 19.17
CA ASP A 329 -11.11 2.48 18.57
C ASP A 329 -10.83 1.18 17.78
N ASP A 330 -11.89 0.63 17.19
CA ASP A 330 -11.87 -0.61 16.41
C ASP A 330 -11.05 -0.54 15.12
N THR A 331 -10.54 0.64 14.75
CA THR A 331 -9.67 0.81 13.59
C THR A 331 -8.18 0.62 13.91
N CYS A 332 -7.83 0.44 15.19
CA CYS A 332 -6.53 -0.10 15.58
C CYS A 332 -6.33 -1.53 15.03
N PHE A 333 -5.09 -1.87 14.68
CA PHE A 333 -4.75 -3.22 14.23
C PHE A 333 -3.30 -3.56 14.58
N LEU A 334 -2.99 -4.85 14.67
CA LEU A 334 -1.63 -5.35 14.69
C LEU A 334 -1.20 -5.80 13.29
N PHE A 335 0.09 -5.80 13.02
CA PHE A 335 0.62 -6.29 11.75
C PHE A 335 1.99 -6.95 11.91
N SER A 336 2.30 -7.85 10.97
CA SER A 336 3.63 -8.43 10.77
C SER A 336 4.15 -8.05 9.39
N ILE A 337 5.46 -7.88 9.27
CA ILE A 337 6.17 -7.51 8.03
C ILE A 337 7.17 -8.61 7.65
N SER A 338 7.93 -9.16 8.60
CA SER A 338 8.80 -10.32 8.39
C SER A 338 8.59 -11.34 9.51
N PRO A 339 8.58 -12.66 9.23
CA PRO A 339 8.87 -13.32 7.94
C PRO A 339 7.68 -13.37 6.97
N HIS A 340 6.49 -12.98 7.42
CA HIS A 340 5.28 -12.96 6.61
C HIS A 340 4.49 -11.67 6.84
N MET A 341 3.96 -11.09 5.77
CA MET A 341 3.12 -9.89 5.84
C MET A 341 1.67 -10.27 6.19
N ALA A 342 1.14 -9.70 7.26
CA ALA A 342 -0.25 -9.90 7.67
C ALA A 342 -0.76 -8.71 8.50
N VAL A 343 -2.08 -8.52 8.49
CA VAL A 343 -2.79 -7.52 9.31
C VAL A 343 -3.88 -8.22 10.12
N TYR A 344 -3.97 -7.86 11.39
CA TYR A 344 -4.89 -8.42 12.39
C TYR A 344 -5.76 -7.29 12.95
N THR A 345 -6.98 -7.19 12.44
CA THR A 345 -7.95 -6.15 12.82
C THR A 345 -8.73 -6.55 14.07
N SER A 346 -9.44 -5.58 14.67
CA SER A 346 -10.34 -5.84 15.80
C SER A 346 -11.32 -6.97 15.51
N THR A 347 -11.52 -7.85 16.49
CA THR A 347 -12.54 -8.91 16.48
C THR A 347 -13.92 -8.41 16.88
N GLY A 348 -14.00 -7.19 17.42
CA GLY A 348 -15.21 -6.65 18.04
C GLY A 348 -15.57 -7.27 19.40
N TYR A 349 -14.71 -8.11 19.97
CA TYR A 349 -15.00 -8.80 21.24
C TYR A 349 -14.91 -7.88 22.48
N ASN A 350 -14.01 -6.91 22.47
CA ASN A 350 -13.80 -5.91 23.53
C ASN A 350 -13.24 -4.61 22.94
N ASP A 351 -13.06 -3.60 23.80
CA ASP A 351 -12.54 -2.27 23.48
C ASP A 351 -11.09 -2.05 23.97
N HIS A 352 -10.34 -3.13 24.21
CA HIS A 352 -8.98 -3.08 24.75
C HIS A 352 -7.92 -2.86 23.66
N TYR A 353 -8.08 -1.82 22.85
CA TYR A 353 -7.29 -1.64 21.62
C TYR A 353 -5.84 -1.25 21.87
N MET A 354 -5.62 -0.20 22.66
CA MET A 354 -4.29 0.31 22.96
C MET A 354 -4.22 0.79 24.41
N TYR A 355 -3.04 0.67 25.01
CA TYR A 355 -2.78 0.90 26.42
C TYR A 355 -1.43 1.58 26.59
N LEU A 356 -1.35 2.65 27.37
CA LEU A 356 -0.09 3.28 27.71
C LEU A 356 -0.13 3.81 29.13
N ASN A 357 0.74 3.28 29.98
CA ASN A 357 0.81 3.68 31.37
C ASN A 357 2.26 3.78 31.86
N HIS A 358 2.49 4.67 32.82
CA HIS A 358 3.82 4.95 33.36
C HIS A 358 3.72 5.51 34.78
N GLY A 359 4.63 5.12 35.67
CA GLY A 359 4.73 5.66 37.03
C GLY A 359 3.68 5.16 38.03
N GLN A 360 2.92 4.10 37.71
CA GLN A 360 1.94 3.49 38.63
C GLN A 360 2.54 2.34 39.43
N GLN A 361 2.09 2.13 40.67
CA GLN A 361 2.61 1.05 41.52
C GLN A 361 1.88 -0.28 41.34
N THR A 362 0.57 -0.24 41.10
CA THR A 362 -0.32 -1.42 41.13
C THR A 362 -0.78 -1.88 39.76
N ILE A 363 -0.54 -1.06 38.73
CA ILE A 363 -0.99 -1.28 37.36
C ILE A 363 0.26 -1.38 36.48
N PRO A 364 0.32 -2.31 35.50
CA PRO A 364 1.46 -2.47 34.62
C PRO A 364 1.89 -1.14 33.98
N ASN A 365 3.19 -0.88 33.94
CA ASN A 365 3.75 0.28 33.23
C ASN A 365 4.37 -0.23 31.93
N GLY A 366 4.01 0.40 30.82
CA GLY A 366 4.39 -0.06 29.49
C GLY A 366 3.38 0.38 28.44
N LEU A 367 3.64 -0.06 27.21
CA LEU A 367 2.79 0.17 26.05
C LEU A 367 2.24 -1.17 25.58
N GLY A 368 0.92 -1.30 25.53
CA GLY A 368 0.24 -2.52 25.08
C GLY A 368 -0.72 -2.24 23.93
N MET A 369 -0.91 -3.24 23.07
CA MET A 369 -1.94 -3.24 22.03
C MET A 369 -2.67 -4.57 22.00
N GLY A 370 -3.98 -4.51 22.21
CA GLY A 370 -4.91 -5.63 22.16
C GLY A 370 -4.76 -6.61 23.31
N GLY A 371 -5.86 -7.02 23.93
CA GLY A 371 -5.89 -8.12 24.90
C GLY A 371 -6.27 -7.65 26.30
N GLN A 372 -5.51 -8.05 27.30
CA GLN A 372 -5.71 -7.62 28.69
C GLN A 372 -4.36 -7.54 29.39
N HIS A 373 -4.32 -7.00 30.61
CA HIS A 373 -3.07 -6.97 31.40
C HIS A 373 -2.41 -8.36 31.43
N ASN A 374 -1.10 -8.39 31.14
CA ASN A 374 -0.25 -9.59 31.00
C ASN A 374 -0.53 -10.51 29.80
N TYR A 375 -1.55 -10.22 29.00
CA TYR A 375 -1.94 -11.00 27.82
C TYR A 375 -2.19 -10.08 26.62
N PHE A 376 -1.20 -9.25 26.31
CA PHE A 376 -1.30 -8.38 25.15
C PHE A 376 -0.90 -9.09 23.86
N GLY A 377 -1.52 -8.72 22.74
CA GLY A 377 -1.09 -9.13 21.41
C GLY A 377 0.29 -8.56 21.07
N LEU A 378 0.56 -7.33 21.55
CA LEU A 378 1.88 -6.71 21.56
C LEU A 378 2.07 -5.90 22.85
N TRP A 379 3.14 -6.16 23.59
CA TRP A 379 3.52 -5.43 24.80
C TRP A 379 4.97 -4.97 24.71
N ILE A 380 5.22 -3.74 25.16
CA ILE A 380 6.53 -3.15 25.38
C ILE A 380 6.63 -2.75 26.84
N ASP A 381 7.64 -3.29 27.52
CA ASP A 381 7.86 -3.05 28.94
C ASP A 381 8.44 -1.66 29.22
N VAL A 382 8.18 -1.13 30.43
CA VAL A 382 8.75 0.13 30.92
C VAL A 382 10.28 0.12 30.98
N ASP A 383 10.90 -1.05 31.14
CA ASP A 383 12.36 -1.19 31.11
C ASP A 383 12.96 -0.93 29.71
N PHE A 384 12.12 -0.83 28.67
CA PHE A 384 12.48 -0.72 27.26
C PHE A 384 13.36 -1.89 26.74
N GLY A 385 13.19 -2.25 25.46
CA GLY A 385 13.95 -3.34 24.83
C GLY A 385 13.49 -4.76 25.23
N LYS A 386 12.44 -4.87 26.05
CA LYS A 386 11.75 -6.14 26.37
C LYS A 386 10.28 -6.01 26.06
N GLY A 387 9.68 -7.10 25.61
CA GLY A 387 8.26 -7.15 25.28
C GLY A 387 7.72 -8.56 25.25
N HIS A 388 6.41 -8.67 24.99
CA HIS A 388 5.80 -9.96 24.71
C HIS A 388 4.71 -9.87 23.64
N SER A 389 4.45 -10.99 22.97
CA SER A 389 3.35 -11.15 22.02
C SER A 389 2.65 -12.47 22.33
N LYS A 390 1.51 -12.41 23.04
CA LYS A 390 0.83 -13.64 23.50
C LYS A 390 -0.03 -14.27 22.40
N ALA A 391 0.12 -15.59 22.26
CA ALA A 391 -0.67 -16.40 21.32
C ALA A 391 -1.38 -17.60 21.97
N GLN A 392 -1.01 -17.98 23.20
CA GLN A 392 -1.63 -19.08 23.93
C GLN A 392 -1.85 -18.70 25.42
N PRO A 393 -3.05 -18.25 25.81
CA PRO A 393 -4.22 -17.99 24.97
C PRO A 393 -3.99 -16.81 24.00
N LYS A 394 -4.71 -16.83 22.87
CA LYS A 394 -4.67 -15.73 21.90
C LYS A 394 -5.23 -14.44 22.50
N CYS A 395 -4.67 -13.32 22.07
CA CYS A 395 -5.27 -12.00 22.29
C CYS A 395 -6.71 -11.98 21.76
N THR A 396 -7.69 -11.66 22.61
CA THR A 396 -9.11 -11.64 22.23
C THR A 396 -9.46 -10.44 21.34
N THR A 397 -8.75 -9.33 21.46
CA THR A 397 -9.03 -8.08 20.72
C THR A 397 -8.70 -8.21 19.24
N TYR A 398 -7.58 -8.83 18.87
CA TYR A 398 -7.12 -8.93 17.48
C TYR A 398 -7.05 -10.35 16.93
N ASN A 399 -7.18 -11.37 17.79
CA ASN A 399 -6.97 -12.78 17.43
C ASN A 399 -5.64 -13.01 16.68
N SER A 400 -4.64 -12.16 16.98
CA SER A 400 -3.32 -12.20 16.35
C SER A 400 -2.58 -13.48 16.79
N PRO A 401 -1.77 -14.08 15.90
CA PRO A 401 -0.77 -15.05 16.32
C PRO A 401 0.36 -14.34 17.09
N GLN A 402 1.35 -15.12 17.51
CA GLN A 402 2.60 -14.57 18.01
C GLN A 402 3.27 -13.81 16.86
N LEU A 403 3.54 -12.52 17.08
CA LEU A 403 4.13 -11.64 16.07
C LEU A 403 5.66 -11.71 16.06
N SER A 404 6.24 -12.06 17.20
CA SER A 404 7.67 -12.17 17.47
C SER A 404 8.18 -13.61 17.33
N ALA A 405 9.50 -13.80 17.32
CA ALA A 405 10.10 -15.14 17.27
C ALA A 405 9.81 -15.97 18.52
N GLN A 406 9.77 -15.32 19.68
CA GLN A 406 9.45 -15.92 20.97
C GLN A 406 8.32 -15.16 21.65
N GLU A 407 7.57 -15.83 22.53
CA GLU A 407 6.46 -15.21 23.26
C GLU A 407 6.92 -13.96 24.03
N ASP A 408 7.99 -14.08 24.80
CA ASP A 408 8.70 -12.96 25.40
C ASP A 408 9.96 -12.69 24.57
N PHE A 409 10.15 -11.45 24.13
CA PHE A 409 11.19 -11.08 23.18
C PHE A 409 12.02 -9.89 23.66
N GLY A 410 13.26 -9.84 23.17
CA GLY A 410 14.12 -8.66 23.26
C GLY A 410 14.18 -7.94 21.92
N PHE A 411 14.36 -6.62 21.95
CA PHE A 411 14.52 -5.80 20.75
C PHE A 411 15.45 -4.60 20.98
N GLU A 412 16.14 -4.17 19.93
CA GLU A 412 16.96 -2.95 19.95
C GLU A 412 16.36 -1.84 19.08
N LYS A 413 15.71 -2.19 17.97
CA LYS A 413 15.18 -1.23 17.00
C LYS A 413 13.69 -1.06 17.18
N MET A 414 13.25 0.17 17.39
CA MET A 414 11.85 0.54 17.50
C MET A 414 11.64 1.89 16.84
N GLU A 415 10.55 2.02 16.07
CA GLU A 415 10.16 3.25 15.39
C GLU A 415 8.69 3.56 15.63
N VAL A 416 8.38 4.86 15.72
CA VAL A 416 7.01 5.35 15.82
C VAL A 416 6.80 6.47 14.83
N TRP A 417 5.84 6.30 13.93
CA TRP A 417 5.53 7.22 12.83
C TRP A 417 4.12 7.78 12.99
N ALA A 418 3.99 9.10 13.20
CA ALA A 418 2.69 9.77 13.08
C ALA A 418 2.23 9.73 11.63
N VAL A 419 0.94 9.44 11.40
CA VAL A 419 0.34 9.37 10.07
C VAL A 419 -0.72 10.46 9.89
N GLY A 420 -0.86 10.94 8.66
CA GLY A 420 -1.75 12.04 8.31
C GLY A 420 -1.21 13.43 8.65
N ASP A 421 -2.03 14.44 8.37
CA ASP A 421 -1.62 15.84 8.50
C ASP A 421 -1.61 16.32 9.96
N ALA A 422 -0.56 17.05 10.32
CA ALA A 422 -0.39 17.64 11.65
C ALA A 422 -1.37 18.82 11.92
N SER A 423 -2.04 19.34 10.88
CA SER A 423 -2.90 20.53 10.95
C SER A 423 -4.13 20.33 11.83
N GLY A 424 -4.68 19.11 11.91
CA GLY A 424 -5.82 18.81 12.80
C GLY A 424 -5.48 18.87 14.29
N LEU A 425 -4.19 18.68 14.66
CA LEU A 425 -3.75 18.69 16.06
C LEU A 425 -3.57 20.11 16.63
N GLN A 426 -3.39 21.12 15.77
CA GLN A 426 -3.28 22.52 16.23
C GLN A 426 -4.65 23.16 16.49
N GLN A 427 -5.71 22.73 15.79
CA GLN A 427 -7.07 23.23 16.04
C GLN A 427 -7.61 22.81 17.42
N ALA A 428 -7.28 21.61 17.91
CA ALA A 428 -7.66 21.16 19.24
C ALA A 428 -6.89 21.86 20.39
N LYS A 429 -5.76 22.51 20.09
CA LYS A 429 -4.96 23.29 21.05
C LYS A 429 -5.25 24.79 21.03
N SER A 430 -5.93 25.31 20.02
CA SER A 430 -6.45 26.68 20.09
C SER A 430 -7.73 26.63 20.92
N GLY A 431 -7.66 27.09 22.17
CA GLY A 431 -8.84 27.25 23.05
C GLY A 431 -9.81 28.34 22.56
N LYS A 432 -10.03 28.45 21.24
CA LYS A 432 -11.02 29.33 20.65
C LYS A 432 -12.35 28.60 20.67
N SER A 433 -13.34 29.23 21.28
CA SER A 433 -14.70 28.70 21.32
C SER A 433 -15.19 28.50 19.89
N ILE A 434 -16.02 27.48 19.65
CA ILE A 434 -16.71 27.29 18.36
C ILE A 434 -17.47 28.57 17.95
N LEU A 435 -17.93 29.35 18.93
CA LEU A 435 -18.57 30.65 18.72
C LEU A 435 -17.62 31.74 18.19
N ASP A 436 -16.31 31.62 18.41
CA ASP A 436 -15.32 32.57 17.88
C ASP A 436 -14.94 32.26 16.42
N MET A 437 -15.32 31.07 15.93
CA MET A 437 -15.00 30.59 14.58
C MET A 437 -16.18 30.68 13.61
N ASP A 438 -17.41 30.80 14.13
CA ASP A 438 -18.63 30.85 13.33
C ASP A 438 -19.57 32.00 13.81
N PRO A 439 -19.49 33.18 13.17
CA PRO A 439 -20.33 34.33 13.52
C PRO A 439 -21.82 34.10 13.19
N GLU A 440 -22.16 33.16 12.31
CA GLU A 440 -23.56 32.82 11.99
C GLU A 440 -24.18 31.97 13.11
N ALA A 441 -23.41 31.06 13.69
CA ALA A 441 -23.82 30.28 14.86
C ALA A 441 -24.06 31.18 16.10
N GLN A 442 -23.22 32.22 16.28
CA GLN A 442 -23.43 33.22 17.33
C GLN A 442 -24.74 34.01 17.12
N ALA A 443 -24.98 34.48 15.90
CA ALA A 443 -26.20 35.24 15.58
C ALA A 443 -27.48 34.40 15.78
N LEU A 444 -27.46 33.11 15.44
CA LEU A 444 -28.58 32.20 15.66
C LEU A 444 -28.89 31.95 17.15
N LEU A 445 -27.86 31.88 17.99
CA LEU A 445 -28.01 31.75 19.44
C LEU A 445 -28.64 33.00 20.07
N GLU A 446 -28.19 34.19 19.66
CA GLU A 446 -28.75 35.46 20.10
C GLU A 446 -30.22 35.63 19.68
N ILE A 447 -30.57 35.27 18.44
CA ILE A 447 -31.95 35.30 17.92
C ILE A 447 -32.86 34.31 18.68
N SER A 448 -32.31 33.20 19.18
CA SER A 448 -33.07 32.19 19.95
C SER A 448 -33.36 32.59 21.41
N GLY A 449 -32.90 33.76 21.86
CA GLY A 449 -33.11 34.25 23.21
C GLY A 449 -32.30 33.54 24.30
N ARG A 450 -31.25 32.81 23.92
CA ARG A 450 -30.32 32.14 24.86
C ARG A 450 -29.05 32.97 25.02
N SER A 451 -28.78 33.47 26.23
CA SER A 451 -27.57 34.23 26.52
C SER A 451 -26.33 33.33 26.59
N CYS A 452 -25.21 33.76 26.01
CA CYS A 452 -23.92 33.09 26.14
C CYS A 452 -23.37 33.30 27.57
N HIS A 453 -23.37 32.24 28.39
CA HIS A 453 -22.89 32.31 29.78
C HIS A 453 -21.36 32.21 29.94
N SER A 454 -20.59 32.15 28.84
CA SER A 454 -19.13 31.95 28.85
C SER A 454 -18.31 33.23 28.80
N GLU A 455 -18.90 34.42 28.67
CA GLU A 455 -18.13 35.67 28.63
C GLU A 455 -17.49 36.04 29.98
N GLY A 456 -18.05 35.59 31.10
CA GLY A 456 -17.57 35.91 32.46
C GLY A 456 -16.38 35.08 32.96
N LEU A 457 -15.89 34.11 32.18
CA LEU A 457 -14.76 33.22 32.53
C LEU A 457 -13.56 33.39 31.59
N ARG A 458 -13.49 34.52 30.88
CA ARG A 458 -12.33 34.85 30.05
C ARG A 458 -11.23 35.42 30.93
N ASP A 459 -10.11 34.71 31.06
CA ASP A 459 -8.88 35.31 31.58
C ASP A 459 -8.48 36.46 30.64
N ILE A 460 -8.30 37.63 31.23
CA ILE A 460 -7.87 38.85 30.51
C ILE A 460 -6.46 38.57 29.97
N PRO A 461 -6.17 38.80 28.67
CA PRO A 461 -4.81 38.74 28.17
C PRO A 461 -3.96 39.76 28.93
N GLU A 462 -2.86 39.32 29.54
CA GLU A 462 -1.85 40.25 30.04
C GLU A 462 -1.27 41.04 28.85
N ASP A 463 -1.65 42.30 28.73
CA ASP A 463 -1.01 43.26 27.85
C ASP A 463 0.39 43.61 28.38
N GLN A 464 1.45 43.06 27.76
CA GLN A 464 2.63 43.81 27.26
C GLN A 464 3.64 42.93 26.52
#